data_AF-M9M817-F1
#
_entry.id   AF-M9M817-F1
#
_cell.length_a   1.000
_cell.length_b   1.000
_cell.length_c   1.000
_cell.angle_alpha   90.00
_cell.angle_beta   90.00
_cell.angle_gamma   90.00
#
_symmetry.space_group_name_H-M   'P 1'
#
loop_
_entity.id
_entity.type
_entity.pdbx_description
1 polymer ?
#
loop_
_entity_poly.entity_id
_entity_poly.type
_entity_poly.pdbx_seq_one_letter_code
_entity_poly.pdbx_strand_id
1 'polypeptide(L)'
;MRSIDEILKDMKALGTSPERIDRDIAALEAELKEWVRIAPKGKITFSEARKNVGLSHKQVSEKAGIPVSRIKKYEEDNQKMHYPTFRKLCDLYGISVDHIYIGVLPAQNKNHLNMSLAGR
;
A
#
# COMPACT_ATOMS: atom_id res chain seq x y z
N MET A 1 37.93 -12.50 -25.69
CA MET A 1 36.78 -12.86 -24.83
C MET A 1 37.36 -13.43 -23.55
N ARG A 2 36.98 -12.94 -22.37
CA ARG A 2 37.47 -13.50 -21.10
C ARG A 2 37.00 -14.94 -20.95
N SER A 3 37.83 -15.81 -20.39
CA SER A 3 37.44 -17.20 -20.15
C SER A 3 36.50 -17.30 -18.95
N ILE A 4 35.72 -18.38 -18.89
CA ILE A 4 34.82 -18.64 -17.75
C ILE A 4 35.63 -18.74 -16.44
N ASP A 5 36.81 -19.35 -16.48
CA ASP A 5 37.67 -19.51 -15.30
C ASP A 5 38.22 -18.18 -14.78
N GLU A 6 38.55 -17.24 -15.68
CA GLU A 6 38.98 -15.89 -15.31
C GLU A 6 37.85 -15.14 -14.58
N ILE A 7 36.62 -15.26 -15.08
CA ILE A 7 35.43 -14.63 -14.47
C ILE A 7 35.17 -15.21 -13.08
N LEU A 8 35.23 -16.54 -12.91
CA LEU A 8 35.00 -17.20 -11.62
C LEU A 8 36.06 -16.84 -10.58
N LYS A 9 37.32 -16.65 -11.00
CA LYS A 9 38.42 -16.23 -10.12
C LYS A 9 38.24 -14.80 -9.63
N ASP A 10 37.84 -13.89 -10.52
CA ASP A 10 37.51 -12.50 -10.16
C ASP A 10 36.33 -12.43 -9.20
N MET A 11 35.26 -13.22 -9.44
CA MET A 11 34.11 -13.31 -8.53
C MET A 11 34.54 -13.73 -7.12
N LYS A 12 35.38 -14.78 -7.01
CA LYS A 12 35.93 -15.21 -5.72
C LYS A 12 36.76 -14.12 -5.04
N ALA A 13 37.60 -13.40 -5.79
CA ALA A 13 38.41 -12.30 -5.25
C ALA A 13 37.56 -11.13 -4.73
N LEU A 14 36.39 -10.90 -5.34
CA LEU A 14 35.38 -9.94 -4.89
C LEU A 14 34.52 -10.46 -3.72
N GLY A 15 34.80 -11.67 -3.20
CA GLY A 15 34.06 -12.26 -2.09
C GLY A 15 32.66 -12.77 -2.47
N THR A 16 32.40 -12.95 -3.76
CA THR A 16 31.13 -13.47 -4.29
C THR A 16 31.33 -14.81 -5.00
N SER A 17 30.24 -15.51 -5.24
CA SER A 17 30.23 -16.74 -6.04
C SER A 17 28.87 -16.89 -6.71
N PRO A 18 28.75 -17.69 -7.78
CA PRO A 18 27.47 -17.99 -8.39
C PRO A 18 26.44 -18.49 -7.36
N GLU A 19 26.86 -19.38 -6.46
CA GLU A 19 26.00 -19.95 -5.42
C GLU A 19 25.58 -18.94 -4.36
N ARG A 20 26.42 -17.92 -4.10
CA ARG A 20 26.09 -16.82 -3.20
C ARG A 20 25.06 -15.89 -3.83
N ILE A 21 25.24 -15.57 -5.12
CA ILE A 21 24.27 -14.78 -5.89
C ILE A 21 22.92 -15.49 -5.93
N ASP A 22 22.90 -16.80 -6.21
CA ASP A 22 21.65 -17.58 -6.24
C ASP A 22 20.93 -17.56 -4.88
N ARG A 23 21.68 -17.65 -3.77
CA ARG A 23 21.12 -17.58 -2.42
C ARG A 23 20.55 -16.19 -2.11
N ASP A 24 21.27 -15.14 -2.48
CA ASP A 24 20.84 -13.76 -2.25
C ASP A 24 19.60 -13.43 -3.11
N ILE A 25 19.53 -13.94 -4.35
CA ILE A 25 18.33 -13.87 -5.20
C ILE A 25 17.17 -14.59 -4.52
N ALA A 26 17.36 -15.82 -4.04
CA ALA A 26 16.30 -16.57 -3.38
C ALA A 26 15.80 -15.87 -2.10
N ALA A 27 16.69 -15.21 -1.35
CA ALA A 27 16.32 -14.41 -0.19
C ALA A 27 15.48 -13.19 -0.57
N LEU A 28 15.91 -12.44 -1.60
CA LEU A 28 15.16 -11.30 -2.14
C LEU A 28 13.79 -11.72 -2.71
N GLU A 29 13.72 -12.86 -3.40
CA GLU A 29 12.46 -13.41 -3.89
C GLU A 29 11.49 -13.77 -2.76
N ALA A 30 12.01 -14.32 -1.64
CA ALA A 30 11.19 -14.62 -0.46
C ALA A 30 10.67 -13.34 0.21
N GLU A 31 11.51 -12.33 0.37
CA GLU A 31 11.13 -11.01 0.91
C GLU A 31 10.09 -10.33 0.02
N LEU A 32 10.31 -10.33 -1.30
CA LEU A 32 9.36 -9.78 -2.27
C LEU A 32 8.02 -10.52 -2.22
N LYS A 33 8.03 -11.85 -2.07
CA LYS A 33 6.81 -12.66 -1.99
C LYS A 33 5.99 -12.36 -0.74
N GLU A 34 6.64 -12.10 0.39
CA GLU A 34 5.96 -11.64 1.60
C GLU A 34 5.37 -10.24 1.43
N TRP A 35 6.11 -9.34 0.77
CA TRP A 35 5.63 -8.00 0.43
C TRP A 35 4.43 -8.02 -0.53
N VAL A 36 4.47 -8.88 -1.55
CA VAL A 36 3.37 -9.06 -2.52
C VAL A 36 2.15 -9.72 -1.85
N ARG A 37 2.35 -10.57 -0.84
CA ARG A 37 1.26 -11.17 -0.06
C ARG A 37 0.48 -10.11 0.73
N ILE A 38 1.15 -9.11 1.29
CA ILE A 38 0.51 -8.01 2.03
C ILE A 38 0.09 -6.84 1.12
N ALA A 39 0.60 -6.78 -0.11
CA ALA A 39 0.19 -5.78 -1.09
C ALA A 39 -1.30 -5.96 -1.44
N PRO A 40 -2.08 -4.87 -1.55
CA PRO A 40 -3.49 -4.98 -1.90
C PRO A 40 -3.66 -5.62 -3.28
N LYS A 41 -4.41 -6.74 -3.36
CA LYS A 41 -4.73 -7.43 -4.63
C LYS A 41 -5.76 -6.69 -5.50
N GLY A 42 -5.90 -5.37 -5.34
CA GLY A 42 -6.89 -4.56 -6.03
C GLY A 42 -6.84 -3.10 -5.58
N LYS A 43 -7.76 -2.29 -6.13
CA LYS A 43 -7.93 -0.89 -5.69
C LYS A 43 -8.43 -0.85 -4.25
N ILE A 44 -7.86 0.03 -3.42
CA ILE A 44 -8.29 0.28 -2.05
C ILE A 44 -8.98 1.64 -1.92
N THR A 45 -9.72 1.82 -0.84
CA THR A 45 -10.36 3.10 -0.52
C THR A 45 -9.38 4.08 0.13
N PHE A 46 -9.70 5.38 0.12
CA PHE A 46 -8.92 6.35 0.91
C PHE A 46 -8.95 6.06 2.42
N SER A 47 -10.04 5.44 2.92
CA SER A 47 -10.14 5.06 4.33
C SER A 47 -9.13 3.97 4.68
N GLU A 48 -8.99 2.96 3.83
CA GLU A 48 -8.00 1.89 3.98
C GLU A 48 -6.58 2.44 3.82
N ALA A 49 -6.33 3.24 2.78
CA ALA A 49 -5.03 3.90 2.59
C ALA A 49 -4.58 4.67 3.84
N ARG A 50 -5.48 5.47 4.44
CA ARG A 50 -5.20 6.21 5.67
C ARG A 50 -4.92 5.29 6.86
N LYS A 51 -5.70 4.22 7.02
CA LYS A 51 -5.53 3.24 8.11
C LYS A 51 -4.21 2.47 7.98
N ASN A 52 -3.81 2.12 6.76
CA ASN A 52 -2.57 1.40 6.49
C ASN A 52 -1.33 2.21 6.91
N VAL A 53 -1.38 3.54 6.78
CA VAL A 53 -0.32 4.44 7.29
C VAL A 53 -0.53 4.91 8.74
N GLY A 54 -1.54 4.39 9.43
CA GLY A 54 -1.78 4.66 10.85
C GLY A 54 -2.21 6.10 11.19
N LEU A 55 -2.76 6.86 10.23
CA LEU A 55 -3.11 8.26 10.46
C LEU A 55 -4.57 8.43 10.93
N SER A 56 -4.75 9.29 11.94
CA SER A 56 -6.07 9.81 12.30
C SER A 56 -6.52 10.87 11.29
N HIS A 57 -7.83 11.09 11.16
CA HIS A 57 -8.36 12.17 10.30
C HIS A 57 -7.81 13.55 10.68
N LYS A 58 -7.53 13.79 11.97
CA LYS A 58 -6.95 15.05 12.46
C LYS A 58 -5.53 15.24 11.92
N GLN A 59 -4.69 14.22 11.99
CA GLN A 59 -3.33 14.27 11.44
C GLN A 59 -3.35 14.45 9.92
N VAL A 60 -4.29 13.82 9.20
CA VAL A 60 -4.46 14.05 7.76
C VAL A 60 -4.90 15.49 7.50
N SER A 61 -5.81 16.03 8.30
CA SER A 61 -6.26 17.42 8.17
C SER A 61 -5.13 18.41 8.33
N GLU A 62 -4.30 18.22 9.35
CA GLU A 62 -3.12 19.05 9.63
C GLU A 62 -2.09 18.97 8.51
N LYS A 63 -1.78 17.75 8.03
CA LYS A 63 -0.75 17.53 7.00
C LYS A 63 -1.21 17.94 5.59
N ALA A 64 -2.47 17.71 5.23
CA ALA A 64 -2.98 17.98 3.89
C ALA A 64 -3.61 19.38 3.74
N GLY A 65 -3.94 20.04 4.86
CA GLY A 65 -4.69 21.29 4.87
C GLY A 65 -6.15 21.11 4.43
N ILE A 66 -6.72 19.93 4.64
CA ILE A 66 -8.09 19.58 4.23
C ILE A 66 -8.94 19.38 5.49
N PRO A 67 -10.09 20.07 5.66
CA PRO A 67 -10.93 19.87 6.83
C PRO A 67 -11.33 18.40 7.03
N VAL A 68 -11.31 17.92 8.29
CA VAL A 68 -11.72 16.56 8.67
C VAL A 68 -13.06 16.15 8.06
N SER A 69 -14.03 17.06 8.01
CA SER A 69 -15.35 16.82 7.42
C SER A 69 -15.28 16.51 5.91
N ARG A 70 -14.38 17.17 5.17
CA ARG A 70 -14.15 16.89 3.75
C ARG A 70 -13.40 15.58 3.56
N ILE A 71 -12.42 15.27 4.41
CA ILE A 71 -11.70 13.99 4.36
C ILE A 71 -12.68 12.83 4.54
N LYS A 72 -13.59 12.90 5.54
CA LYS A 72 -14.63 11.87 5.73
C LYS A 72 -15.53 11.73 4.49
N LYS A 73 -16.00 12.86 3.93
CA LYS A 73 -16.79 12.83 2.69
C LYS A 73 -16.02 12.19 1.53
N TYR A 74 -14.73 12.50 1.38
CA TYR A 74 -13.88 11.91 0.35
C TYR A 74 -13.59 10.42 0.55
N GLU A 75 -13.60 9.95 1.79
CA GLU A 75 -13.51 8.52 2.09
C GLU A 75 -14.82 7.79 1.77
N GLU A 76 -15.96 8.49 1.73
CA GLU A 76 -17.28 7.95 1.39
C GLU A 76 -17.59 8.06 -0.11
N ASP A 77 -17.32 9.21 -0.72
CA ASP A 77 -17.53 9.52 -2.14
C ASP A 77 -16.43 10.47 -2.63
N ASN A 78 -15.65 10.00 -3.60
CA ASN A 78 -14.58 10.77 -4.23
C ASN A 78 -14.83 11.09 -5.71
N GLN A 79 -16.01 10.80 -6.27
CA GLN A 79 -16.27 10.95 -7.72
C GLN A 79 -16.03 12.37 -8.22
N LYS A 80 -16.34 13.37 -7.37
CA LYS A 80 -16.19 14.79 -7.69
C LYS A 80 -14.99 15.43 -7.01
N MET A 81 -14.04 14.64 -6.52
CA MET A 81 -12.82 15.18 -5.90
C MET A 81 -11.95 15.85 -6.96
N HIS A 82 -11.49 17.06 -6.67
CA HIS A 82 -10.54 17.75 -7.53
C HIS A 82 -9.18 17.02 -7.54
N TYR A 83 -8.59 16.82 -8.72
CA TYR A 83 -7.40 15.99 -8.89
C TYR A 83 -6.19 16.39 -8.02
N PRO A 84 -5.83 17.68 -7.87
CA PRO A 84 -4.81 18.11 -6.91
C PRO A 84 -5.04 17.64 -5.47
N THR A 85 -6.29 17.62 -5.01
CA THR A 85 -6.65 17.10 -3.68
C THR A 85 -6.47 15.59 -3.61
N PHE A 86 -6.88 14.89 -4.67
CA PHE A 86 -6.71 13.45 -4.80
C PHE A 86 -5.24 13.04 -4.75
N ARG A 87 -4.41 13.71 -5.56
CA ARG A 87 -2.97 13.47 -5.62
C ARG A 87 -2.30 13.75 -4.28
N LYS A 88 -2.65 14.85 -3.62
CA LYS A 88 -2.13 15.19 -2.29
C LYS A 88 -2.42 14.10 -1.24
N LEU A 89 -3.62 13.52 -1.24
CA LEU A 89 -3.95 12.41 -0.34
C LEU A 89 -3.16 11.14 -0.70
N CYS A 90 -2.99 10.85 -1.99
CA CYS A 90 -2.18 9.72 -2.45
C CYS A 90 -0.72 9.85 -2.00
N ASP A 91 -0.12 11.02 -2.21
CA ASP A 91 1.27 11.30 -1.82
C ASP A 91 1.43 11.20 -0.28
N LEU A 92 0.47 11.71 0.49
CA LEU A 92 0.47 11.60 1.95
C LEU A 92 0.39 10.16 2.45
N TYR A 93 -0.32 9.29 1.73
CA TYR A 93 -0.48 7.88 2.09
C TYR A 93 0.56 6.97 1.43
N GLY A 94 1.46 7.51 0.61
CA GLY A 94 2.47 6.73 -0.10
C GLY A 94 1.89 5.71 -1.08
N ILE A 95 0.75 6.03 -1.71
CA ILE A 95 0.03 5.12 -2.63
C ILE A 95 -0.10 5.74 -4.03
N SER A 96 -0.01 4.91 -5.07
CA SER A 96 -0.27 5.35 -6.44
C SER A 96 -1.77 5.57 -6.68
N VAL A 97 -2.08 6.57 -7.52
CA VAL A 97 -3.43 6.93 -7.97
C VAL A 97 -4.18 5.73 -8.55
N ASP A 98 -3.47 4.84 -9.26
CA ASP A 98 -4.04 3.65 -9.92
C ASP A 98 -4.57 2.62 -8.92
N HIS A 99 -4.09 2.67 -7.68
CA HIS A 99 -4.46 1.76 -6.60
C HIS A 99 -5.62 2.28 -5.75
N ILE A 100 -6.19 3.45 -6.07
CA ILE A 100 -7.34 3.99 -5.35
C ILE A 100 -8.65 3.71 -6.10
N TYR A 101 -9.65 3.22 -5.37
CA TYR A 101 -11.02 3.07 -5.83
C TYR A 101 -11.67 4.44 -6.02
N ILE A 102 -12.24 4.67 -7.21
CA ILE A 102 -12.95 5.92 -7.55
C ILE A 102 -14.43 5.60 -7.64
N GLY A 103 -15.23 6.19 -6.76
CA GLY A 103 -16.66 5.90 -6.67
C GLY A 103 -17.28 6.28 -5.32
N VAL A 104 -18.54 5.91 -5.18
CA VAL A 104 -19.30 6.01 -3.92
C VAL A 104 -19.18 4.66 -3.22
N LEU A 105 -18.71 4.65 -1.98
CA LEU A 105 -18.72 3.44 -1.18
C LEU A 105 -20.16 3.12 -0.74
N PRO A 106 -20.59 1.85 -0.84
CA PRO A 106 -21.87 1.46 -0.28
C PRO A 106 -21.86 1.81 1.21
N ALA A 107 -22.86 2.56 1.67
CA ALA A 107 -23.01 2.87 3.08
C ALA A 107 -22.95 1.54 3.85
N GLN A 108 -21.90 1.34 4.64
CA GLN A 108 -21.78 0.13 5.43
C GLN A 108 -23.02 0.09 6.33
N ASN A 109 -23.87 -0.88 6.09
CA ASN A 109 -25.15 -1.01 6.75
C ASN A 109 -24.85 -1.16 8.25
N LYS A 110 -25.14 -0.15 9.08
CA LYS A 110 -24.78 -0.17 10.51
C LYS A 110 -25.62 -1.16 11.33
N ASN A 111 -26.31 -2.11 10.68
CA ASN A 111 -27.32 -2.98 11.29
C ASN A 111 -26.84 -4.39 11.65
N HIS A 112 -25.54 -4.75 11.50
CA HIS A 112 -25.10 -6.13 11.76
C HIS A 112 -24.78 -6.44 13.24
N LEU A 113 -24.97 -5.49 14.17
CA LEU A 113 -24.67 -5.69 15.59
C LEU A 113 -25.90 -5.82 16.51
N ASN A 114 -27.13 -5.73 15.98
CA ASN A 114 -28.36 -5.84 16.78
C ASN A 114 -29.10 -7.19 16.60
N MET A 115 -28.42 -8.26 16.22
CA MET A 115 -29.03 -9.61 16.14
C MET A 115 -28.38 -10.67 17.04
N SER A 116 -27.41 -10.29 17.88
CA SER A 116 -26.74 -11.22 18.81
C SER A 116 -27.23 -11.11 20.27
N LEU A 117 -28.11 -10.15 20.60
CA LEU A 117 -28.55 -9.91 21.99
C LEU A 117 -30.06 -10.01 22.19
N ALA A 118 -30.83 -10.39 21.18
CA ALA A 118 -32.29 -10.59 21.26
C ALA A 118 -32.70 -12.08 21.20
N GLY A 119 -31.83 -12.96 21.69
CA GLY A 119 -32.16 -14.38 21.91
C GLY A 119 -31.84 -14.76 23.35
N ARG A 120 -32.76 -14.44 24.27
CA ARG A 120 -32.95 -15.18 25.52
C ARG A 120 -34.30 -15.87 25.45
#